data_AF-A0A7W6DU56-F1
#
_entry.id   AF-A0A7W6DU56-F1
#
_cell.length_a   1.000
_cell.length_b   1.000
_cell.length_c   1.000
_cell.angle_alpha   90.00
_cell.angle_beta   90.00
_cell.angle_gamma   90.00
#
_symmetry.space_group_name_H-M   'P 1'
#
loop_
_entity.id
_entity.type
_entity.pdbx_description
1 polymer ?
#
loop_
_entity_poly.entity_id
_entity_poly.type
_entity_poly.pdbx_seq_one_letter_code
_entity_poly.pdbx_strand_id
1 'polypeptide(L)'
;MPMDWIWGLIGGLLIGTGGAVYLLGNGKIMGASGIIGGLVDGSGRATALERTLFLLGVALMPAVLMPFFQGVTTNITDDYLVLVAAGLLVGVGTRLANGCTSGHGVCGMSRLSIRGFVATGIYIVAGGLGVVIFRHILGVI
;
A
#
# COMPACT_ATOMS: atom_id res chain seq x y z
N MET A 1 4.04 -13.72 25.78
CA MET A 1 4.33 -12.62 24.84
C MET A 1 3.05 -12.34 24.07
N PRO A 2 2.60 -11.09 23.95
CA PRO A 2 1.44 -10.78 23.10
C PRO A 2 1.75 -11.25 21.68
N MET A 3 0.97 -12.21 21.18
CA MET A 3 1.17 -12.87 19.89
C MET A 3 1.20 -11.85 18.73
N ASP A 4 0.54 -10.70 18.91
CA ASP A 4 0.41 -9.63 17.93
C ASP A 4 1.75 -9.00 17.54
N TRP A 5 2.69 -8.88 18.48
CA TRP A 5 3.99 -8.27 18.20
C TRP A 5 4.86 -9.19 17.33
N ILE A 6 4.71 -10.50 17.50
CA ILE A 6 5.41 -11.49 16.69
C ILE A 6 4.88 -11.44 15.26
N TRP A 7 3.56 -11.42 15.07
CA TRP A 7 2.95 -11.27 13.73
C TRP A 7 3.29 -9.94 13.07
N GLY A 8 3.32 -8.85 13.83
CA GLY A 8 3.77 -7.54 13.34
C GLY A 8 5.22 -7.56 12.86
N LEU A 9 6.12 -8.19 13.62
CA LEU A 9 7.52 -8.35 13.23
C LEU A 9 7.69 -9.22 11.99
N ILE A 10 7.01 -10.37 11.93
CA ILE A 10 7.04 -11.28 10.78
C ILE A 10 6.52 -10.56 9.53
N GLY A 11 5.37 -9.88 9.63
CA GLY A 11 4.80 -9.11 8.53
C GLY A 11 5.74 -7.99 8.06
N GLY A 12 6.34 -7.25 8.99
CA GLY A 12 7.33 -6.21 8.69
C GLY A 12 8.57 -6.76 7.98
N LEU A 13 9.09 -7.91 8.43
CA LEU A 13 10.21 -8.59 7.78
C LEU A 13 9.84 -9.05 6.35
N LEU A 14 8.64 -9.63 6.15
CA LEU A 14 8.17 -10.04 4.83
C LEU A 14 8.03 -8.86 3.85
N ILE A 15 7.42 -7.75 4.28
CA ILE A 15 7.27 -6.55 3.45
C ILE A 15 8.64 -5.91 3.17
N GLY A 16 9.50 -5.80 4.19
CA GLY A 16 10.83 -5.23 4.07
C GLY A 16 11.75 -6.03 3.15
N THR A 17 11.76 -7.36 3.29
CA THR A 17 12.50 -8.26 2.39
C THR A 17 11.95 -8.22 0.97
N GLY A 18 10.63 -8.19 0.77
CA GLY A 18 10.03 -7.98 -0.55
C GLY A 18 10.48 -6.68 -1.20
N GLY A 19 10.51 -5.58 -0.44
CA GLY A 19 11.02 -4.29 -0.91
C GLY A 19 12.52 -4.32 -1.21
N ALA A 20 13.31 -5.01 -0.40
CA ALA A 20 14.75 -5.16 -0.61
C ALA A 20 15.07 -5.99 -1.86
N VAL A 21 14.37 -7.10 -2.09
CA VAL A 21 14.52 -7.92 -3.30
C VAL A 21 14.17 -7.09 -4.54
N TYR A 22 13.08 -6.32 -4.51
CA TYR A 22 12.71 -5.48 -5.64
C TYR A 22 13.74 -4.36 -5.91
N LEU A 23 14.30 -3.77 -4.85
CA LEU A 23 15.33 -2.74 -4.96
C LEU A 23 16.68 -3.29 -5.43
N LEU A 24 17.14 -4.40 -4.86
CA LEU A 24 18.45 -4.99 -5.15
C LEU A 24 18.45 -5.80 -6.45
N GLY A 25 17.35 -6.48 -6.77
CA GLY A 25 17.20 -7.26 -8.00
C GLY A 25 16.97 -6.38 -9.23
N ASN A 26 16.05 -5.42 -9.13
CA ASN A 26 15.58 -4.65 -10.29
C ASN A 26 16.09 -3.20 -10.28
N GLY A 27 16.81 -2.78 -9.25
CA GLY A 27 17.29 -1.40 -9.08
C GLY A 27 16.18 -0.37 -8.84
N LYS A 28 14.95 -0.82 -8.57
CA LYS A 28 13.75 0.03 -8.53
C LYS A 28 13.15 0.06 -7.13
N ILE A 29 12.69 1.23 -6.73
CA ILE A 29 11.98 1.41 -5.45
C ILE A 29 10.60 0.73 -5.55
N MET A 30 10.27 -0.13 -4.58
CA MET A 30 8.98 -0.81 -4.51
C MET A 30 7.85 0.19 -4.26
N GLY A 31 6.93 0.33 -5.21
CA GLY A 31 5.80 1.27 -5.12
C GLY A 31 4.61 0.82 -5.94
N ALA A 32 3.52 0.38 -5.30
CA ALA A 32 2.34 -0.13 -6.01
C ALA A 32 1.77 0.87 -7.04
N SER A 33 1.54 2.13 -6.65
CA SER A 33 1.03 3.17 -7.56
C SER A 33 1.99 3.49 -8.71
N GLY A 34 3.31 3.42 -8.47
CA GLY A 34 4.31 3.64 -9.51
C GLY A 34 4.39 2.46 -10.50
N ILE A 35 4.22 1.24 -10.00
CA ILE A 35 4.15 0.01 -10.78
C ILE A 35 2.91 0.04 -11.68
N ILE A 36 1.72 0.28 -11.10
CA ILE A 36 0.44 0.39 -11.83
C ILE A 36 0.52 1.51 -12.84
N GLY A 37 0.90 2.71 -12.42
CA GLY A 37 0.94 3.86 -13.31
C GLY A 37 1.93 3.71 -14.46
N GLY A 38 3.08 3.07 -14.25
CA GLY A 38 3.99 2.79 -15.36
C GLY A 38 3.52 1.67 -16.30
N LEU A 39 2.63 0.77 -15.87
CA LEU A 39 1.93 -0.15 -16.78
C LEU A 39 0.90 0.60 -17.61
N VAL A 40 0.14 1.52 -17.00
CA VAL A 40 -0.88 2.33 -17.66
C VAL A 40 -0.27 3.29 -18.70
N ASP A 41 0.77 4.04 -18.31
CA ASP A 41 1.40 5.03 -19.20
C ASP A 41 2.39 4.41 -20.19
N GLY A 42 2.58 3.09 -20.15
CA GLY A 42 3.48 2.36 -21.05
C GLY A 42 4.98 2.48 -20.75
N SER A 43 5.39 3.38 -19.85
CA SER A 43 6.81 3.56 -19.45
C SER A 43 7.44 2.32 -18.80
N GLY A 44 6.62 1.41 -18.28
CA GLY A 44 7.03 0.17 -17.63
C GLY A 44 7.03 -1.07 -18.50
N ARG A 45 6.77 -0.96 -19.82
CA ARG A 45 6.56 -2.11 -20.73
C ARG A 45 7.73 -3.11 -20.75
N ALA A 46 8.97 -2.62 -20.69
CA ALA A 46 10.16 -3.48 -20.66
C ALA A 46 10.21 -4.42 -19.44
N THR A 47 9.59 -4.01 -18.33
CA THR A 47 9.47 -4.83 -17.10
C THR A 47 8.01 -5.17 -16.79
N ALA A 48 7.16 -5.26 -17.81
CA ALA A 48 5.72 -5.44 -17.62
C ALA A 48 5.42 -6.75 -16.88
N LEU A 49 6.11 -7.84 -17.25
CA LEU A 49 5.90 -9.17 -16.67
C LEU A 49 6.20 -9.19 -15.16
N GLU A 50 7.32 -8.60 -14.74
CA GLU A 50 7.68 -8.53 -13.30
C GLU A 50 6.68 -7.66 -12.52
N ARG A 51 6.25 -6.55 -13.12
CA ARG A 51 5.30 -5.62 -12.53
C ARG A 51 3.92 -6.24 -12.37
N THR A 52 3.44 -6.98 -13.38
CA THR A 52 2.16 -7.68 -13.31
C THR A 52 2.22 -8.85 -12.33
N LEU A 53 3.30 -9.63 -12.31
CA LEU A 53 3.50 -10.68 -11.31
C LEU A 53 3.52 -10.13 -9.88
N PHE A 54 4.17 -8.99 -9.65
CA PHE A 54 4.15 -8.33 -8.34
C PHE A 54 2.73 -7.94 -7.93
N LEU A 55 1.97 -7.30 -8.83
CA LEU A 55 0.59 -6.88 -8.55
C LEU A 55 -0.35 -8.06 -8.31
N LEU A 56 -0.22 -9.12 -9.12
CA LEU A 56 -0.96 -10.37 -8.94
C LEU A 56 -0.60 -11.03 -7.61
N GLY A 57 0.68 -11.06 -7.25
CA GLY A 57 1.13 -11.58 -5.96
C GLY A 57 0.49 -10.83 -4.79
N VAL A 58 0.51 -9.50 -4.80
CA VAL A 58 -0.11 -8.69 -3.74
C VAL A 58 -1.63 -8.90 -3.68
N ALA A 59 -2.31 -9.04 -4.82
CA ALA A 59 -3.75 -9.21 -4.88
C ALA A 59 -4.22 -10.64 -4.51
N LEU A 60 -3.49 -11.67 -4.96
CA LEU A 60 -3.90 -13.07 -4.80
C LEU A 60 -3.38 -13.72 -3.52
N MET A 61 -2.24 -13.27 -2.98
CA MET A 61 -1.65 -13.89 -1.78
C MET A 61 -2.62 -13.92 -0.59
N PRO A 62 -3.40 -12.85 -0.27
CA PRO A 62 -4.39 -12.91 0.80
C PRO A 62 -5.44 -14.01 0.59
N ALA A 63 -5.88 -14.23 -0.65
CA ALA A 63 -6.85 -15.28 -0.98
C ALA A 63 -6.26 -16.69 -0.81
N VAL A 64 -4.98 -16.87 -1.15
CA VAL A 64 -4.25 -18.14 -0.94
C VAL A 64 -4.05 -18.43 0.55
N LEU A 65 -3.88 -17.39 1.38
CA LEU A 65 -3.69 -17.53 2.82
C LEU A 65 -5.00 -17.71 3.60
N MET A 66 -6.14 -17.31 3.04
CA MET A 66 -7.46 -17.40 3.68
C MET A 66 -7.78 -18.76 4.36
N PRO A 67 -7.52 -19.95 3.75
CA PRO A 67 -7.81 -21.22 4.42
C PRO A 67 -6.93 -21.51 5.64
N PHE A 68 -5.77 -20.87 5.75
CA PHE A 68 -4.81 -21.09 6.84
C PHE A 68 -5.02 -20.16 8.05
N PHE A 69 -5.73 -19.05 7.85
CA PHE A 69 -5.98 -18.05 8.90
C PHE A 69 -7.49 -17.86 9.10
N GLN A 70 -8.05 -18.51 10.12
CA GLN A 70 -9.47 -18.37 10.46
C GLN A 70 -9.71 -17.15 11.38
N GLY A 71 -10.81 -16.43 11.15
CA GLY A 71 -11.26 -15.35 12.04
C GLY A 71 -10.87 -13.92 11.65
N VAL A 72 -10.43 -13.68 10.41
CA VAL A 72 -10.17 -12.31 9.93
C VAL A 72 -11.49 -11.61 9.59
N THR A 73 -11.95 -10.73 10.49
CA THR A 73 -13.13 -9.89 10.24
C THR A 73 -12.70 -8.59 9.56
N THR A 74 -13.05 -8.43 8.29
CA THR A 74 -12.86 -7.16 7.58
C THR A 74 -14.04 -6.24 7.89
N ASN A 75 -13.80 -5.19 8.66
CA ASN A 75 -14.76 -4.14 8.91
C ASN A 75 -14.64 -3.09 7.79
N ILE A 76 -15.37 -3.32 6.70
CA ILE A 76 -15.47 -2.39 5.57
C ILE A 76 -16.86 -1.77 5.56
N THR A 77 -16.99 -0.54 5.07
CA THR A 77 -18.31 0.07 4.86
C THR A 77 -19.06 -0.68 3.76
N ASP A 78 -20.37 -0.85 3.93
CA ASP A 78 -21.26 -1.44 2.91
C ASP A 78 -21.60 -0.44 1.79
N ASP A 79 -21.21 0.84 1.94
CA ASP A 79 -21.42 1.86 0.93
C ASP A 79 -20.36 1.75 -0.19
N TYR A 80 -20.75 1.07 -1.27
CA TYR A 80 -19.91 0.92 -2.47
C TYR A 80 -19.55 2.25 -3.12
N LEU A 81 -20.40 3.28 -3.04
CA LEU A 81 -20.10 4.58 -3.63
C LEU A 81 -18.95 5.26 -2.90
N VAL A 82 -18.95 5.18 -1.56
CA VAL A 82 -17.84 5.67 -0.73
C VAL A 82 -16.55 4.90 -1.03
N LEU A 83 -16.62 3.57 -1.19
CA LEU A 83 -15.44 2.75 -1.53
C LEU A 83 -14.84 3.11 -2.88
N VAL A 84 -15.66 3.26 -3.91
CA VAL A 84 -15.21 3.64 -5.26
C VAL A 84 -14.63 5.05 -5.24
N ALA A 85 -15.31 6.01 -4.62
CA ALA A 85 -14.83 7.38 -4.51
C ALA A 85 -13.50 7.46 -3.74
N ALA A 86 -13.37 6.76 -2.62
CA ALA A 86 -12.14 6.68 -1.84
C ALA A 86 -10.99 6.07 -2.66
N GLY A 87 -11.25 4.97 -3.37
CA GLY A 87 -10.25 4.33 -4.24
C GLY A 87 -9.75 5.27 -5.35
N LEU A 88 -10.66 6.00 -6.00
CA LEU A 88 -10.30 6.98 -7.03
C LEU A 88 -9.47 8.14 -6.46
N LEU A 89 -9.89 8.70 -5.31
CA LEU A 89 -9.16 9.77 -4.63
C LEU A 89 -7.75 9.34 -4.23
N VAL A 90 -7.60 8.12 -3.69
CA VAL A 90 -6.29 7.55 -3.35
C VAL A 90 -5.45 7.32 -4.62
N GLY A 91 -6.05 6.81 -5.69
CA GLY A 91 -5.39 6.62 -6.97
C GLY A 91 -4.82 7.92 -7.53
N VAL A 92 -5.66 8.96 -7.63
CA VAL A 92 -5.25 10.29 -8.10
C VAL A 92 -4.21 10.91 -7.15
N GLY A 93 -4.44 10.87 -5.84
CA GLY A 93 -3.54 11.45 -4.85
C GLY A 93 -2.15 10.82 -4.87
N THR A 94 -2.06 9.49 -4.92
CA THR A 94 -0.76 8.80 -5.01
C THR A 94 -0.04 9.06 -6.34
N ARG A 95 -0.78 9.34 -7.41
CA ARG A 95 -0.19 9.74 -8.70
C ARG A 95 0.36 11.16 -8.65
N LEU A 96 -0.39 12.12 -8.09
CA LEU A 96 0.07 13.50 -7.90
C LEU A 96 1.32 13.56 -7.00
N ALA A 97 1.36 12.74 -5.94
CA ALA A 97 2.52 12.62 -5.06
C ALA A 97 3.72 11.88 -5.70
N ASN A 98 3.57 11.32 -6.91
CA ASN A 98 4.53 10.45 -7.58
C ASN A 98 4.98 9.27 -6.72
N GLY A 99 4.05 8.65 -5.99
CA GLY A 99 4.29 7.43 -5.22
C GLY A 99 3.31 7.25 -4.07
N CYS A 100 3.17 6.03 -3.56
CA CYS A 100 2.30 5.67 -2.44
C CYS A 100 3.08 5.47 -1.14
N THR A 101 2.39 5.02 -0.08
CA THR A 101 2.96 4.68 1.23
C THR A 101 4.00 3.56 1.16
N SER A 102 3.85 2.57 0.27
CA SER A 102 4.87 1.52 0.13
C SER A 102 6.19 2.10 -0.43
N GLY A 103 6.12 3.06 -1.35
CA GLY A 103 7.30 3.71 -1.92
C GLY A 103 7.92 4.76 -1.01
N HIS A 104 7.13 5.70 -0.49
CA HIS A 104 7.61 6.78 0.37
C HIS A 104 7.87 6.32 1.80
N GLY A 105 7.00 5.47 2.33
CA GLY A 105 7.06 4.99 3.70
C GLY A 105 8.07 3.85 3.85
N VAL A 106 7.79 2.68 3.27
CA VAL A 106 8.64 1.50 3.48
C VAL A 106 10.04 1.72 2.88
N CYS A 107 10.15 1.93 1.57
CA CYS A 107 11.46 2.08 0.93
C CYS A 107 12.08 3.48 1.11
N GLY A 108 11.26 4.54 1.08
CA GLY A 108 11.70 5.93 1.14
C GLY A 108 12.25 6.33 2.52
N MET A 109 11.61 5.93 3.61
CA MET A 109 12.12 6.19 4.96
C MET A 109 13.34 5.32 5.28
N SER A 110 13.35 4.06 4.81
CA SER A 110 14.51 3.16 4.96
C SER A 110 15.79 3.70 4.30
N ARG A 111 15.64 4.51 3.25
CA ARG A 111 16.75 5.21 2.57
C ARG A 111 17.02 6.61 3.13
N LEU A 112 16.45 6.95 4.28
CA LEU A 112 16.59 8.25 4.96
C LEU A 112 16.19 9.45 4.07
N SER A 113 15.21 9.28 3.17
CA SER A 113 14.77 10.37 2.31
C SER A 113 13.80 11.30 3.04
N ILE A 114 14.14 12.60 3.11
CA ILE A 114 13.27 13.64 3.70
C ILE A 114 11.90 13.64 3.03
N ARG A 115 11.87 13.50 1.70
CA ARG A 115 10.63 13.40 0.93
C ARG A 115 9.77 12.21 1.37
N GLY A 116 10.37 11.06 1.67
CA GLY A 116 9.67 9.88 2.18
C GLY A 116 9.01 10.12 3.52
N PHE A 117 9.73 10.75 4.46
CA PHE A 117 9.19 11.12 5.77
C PHE A 117 8.02 12.10 5.66
N VAL A 118 8.19 13.18 4.90
CA VAL A 118 7.15 14.21 4.73
C VAL A 118 5.91 13.65 4.07
N ALA A 119 6.05 12.89 2.96
CA ALA A 119 4.91 12.29 2.27
C ALA A 119 4.17 11.30 3.17
N THR A 120 4.88 10.47 3.93
CA THR A 120 4.28 9.51 4.85
C THR A 120 3.55 10.21 6.00
N GLY A 121 4.13 11.27 6.55
CA GLY A 121 3.48 12.10 7.57
C GLY A 121 2.15 12.68 7.07
N ILE A 122 2.14 13.24 5.85
CA ILE A 122 0.92 13.76 5.23
C ILE A 122 -0.12 12.65 5.03
N TYR A 123 0.28 11.47 4.56
CA TYR A 123 -0.65 10.35 4.38
C TYR A 123 -1.30 9.91 5.68
N ILE A 124 -0.53 9.79 6.77
CA ILE A 124 -1.06 9.40 8.07
C ILE A 124 -1.99 10.47 8.64
N VAL A 125 -1.60 11.75 8.56
CA VAL A 125 -2.44 12.86 9.04
C VAL A 125 -3.75 12.95 8.24
N ALA A 126 -3.68 12.88 6.91
CA ALA A 126 -4.86 12.92 6.06
C ALA A 126 -5.78 11.71 6.30
N GLY A 127 -5.23 10.51 6.48
CA GLY A 127 -6.00 9.32 6.83
C GLY A 127 -6.68 9.44 8.19
N GLY A 128 -5.97 9.92 9.22
CA GLY A 128 -6.52 10.16 10.55
C GLY A 128 -7.64 11.21 10.53
N LEU A 129 -7.44 12.33 9.83
CA LEU A 129 -8.48 13.34 9.62
C LEU A 129 -9.68 12.76 8.86
N GLY A 130 -9.44 11.92 7.85
CA GLY A 130 -10.49 11.20 7.13
C GLY A 130 -11.35 10.36 8.07
N VAL A 131 -10.75 9.58 8.96
CA VAL A 131 -11.50 8.80 9.95
C VAL A 131 -12.31 9.73 10.88
N VAL A 132 -11.72 10.81 11.40
CA VAL A 132 -12.45 11.76 12.27
C VAL A 132 -13.65 12.36 11.54
N ILE A 133 -13.49 12.81 10.30
CA ILE A 133 -14.55 13.46 9.54
C ILE A 133 -15.64 12.46 9.15
N PHE A 134 -15.28 11.37 8.49
CA PHE A 134 -16.26 10.46 7.90
C PHE A 134 -16.90 9.52 8.92
N ARG A 135 -16.15 9.05 9.93
CA ARG A 135 -16.66 8.15 10.97
C ARG A 135 -17.31 8.88 12.13
N HIS A 136 -16.63 9.90 12.69
CA HIS A 136 -17.07 10.54 13.93
C HIS A 136 -18.00 11.74 13.72
N ILE A 137 -17.78 12.55 12.68
CA ILE A 137 -18.59 13.75 12.43
C ILE A 137 -19.80 13.43 11.54
N LEU A 138 -19.57 12.75 10.41
CA LEU A 138 -20.60 12.51 9.40
C LEU A 138 -21.33 11.16 9.55
N GLY A 139 -20.72 10.18 10.23
CA GLY A 139 -21.32 8.85 10.46
C GLY A 139 -21.60 8.05 9.19
N VAL A 140 -20.83 8.26 8.12
CA VAL A 140 -21.04 7.62 6.79
C VAL A 140 -20.30 6.28 6.68
N ILE A 141 -19.35 6.01 7.58
CA ILE A 141 -18.52 4.80 7.65
C ILE A 141 -18.30 4.35 9.09
#